data_AF-A0A7X9DWD1-F1
#
_entry.id   AF-A0A7X9DWD1-F1
#
_cell.length_a   1.000
_cell.length_b   1.000
_cell.length_c   1.000
_cell.angle_alpha   90.00
_cell.angle_beta   90.00
_cell.angle_gamma   90.00
#
_symmetry.space_group_name_H-M   'P 1'
#
loop_
_entity.id
_entity.type
_entity.pdbx_description
1 polymer ?
#
loop_
_entity_poly.entity_id
_entity_poly.type
_entity_poly.pdbx_seq_one_letter_code
_entity_poly.pdbx_strand_id
1 'polypeptide(L)'
;MKRTLPLILASLLLSAAGCGDGSNTEPRTRRYVFRAVGGASMGAITATQLGLRYSHMFDIIVPSGGGLDLSRMFSYFSQGMLGGFCQPPEVGRMCRAPAQDQDYEHMNCGGPNAGGFDRTSMFKAFQDMFIAYGNQALFNPEHPYLPPGVPVSWLALSRAERCQNPITLPAFYDAEFNPEGKYSAITYCEADGPLRGVFDPSVPPDFPVEITLAIDLNGNGRRDSGEPVLLRTGERFDDVGVDGLADADEPGYDPLENPDPHGDDYDAMANPLGTEGSGFYDEGEPYRDFGIDGVAGTRESIWDFGEGNGRYDFNPRVLRMAAMFDPSHLVRNLPREELDRLDFYVDVGIRDHLGFRWSSEGFVGLMGALGRPFDIRDGFEMLMTEDHRDLYDIHHIDWQNLGRDVFVRYGKPDATPAEIEAGDGGHVGTYDQVVYRFWSIVAYISHHWPDGDYENVEHLSRAKVLDLTYPSTILGQDRQFYLYLPPGYDERPEARYPVLYLMHGIGMEATDLTAAVLFTDPWMAEGTLQKFIIVFPDGRCQDDCFSGTFFANQMGRDKPPRRYEDSFFQELLPYIDANFRTRPPLEITLP
;
A
#
# COMPACT_ATOMS: atom_id res chain seq x y z
N MET A 1 61.42 2.74 -42.27
CA MET A 1 60.36 2.16 -43.14
C MET A 1 59.55 1.21 -42.27
N LYS A 2 58.24 1.32 -42.00
CA LYS A 2 57.13 2.17 -42.46
C LYS A 2 56.24 2.52 -41.24
N ARG A 3 55.48 3.61 -41.38
CA ARG A 3 54.51 4.24 -40.45
C ARG A 3 53.28 3.37 -40.12
N THR A 4 52.71 3.53 -38.91
CA THR A 4 51.30 3.90 -38.56
C THR A 4 51.09 3.82 -37.03
N LEU A 5 51.00 4.97 -36.32
CA LEU A 5 49.83 5.62 -35.66
C LEU A 5 49.36 4.99 -34.31
N PRO A 6 49.14 5.76 -33.21
CA PRO A 6 49.12 5.24 -31.84
C PRO A 6 47.70 4.99 -31.26
N LEU A 7 47.64 4.07 -30.29
CA LEU A 7 46.56 3.85 -29.33
C LEU A 7 46.27 5.14 -28.52
N ILE A 8 45.00 5.47 -28.36
CA ILE A 8 44.49 6.57 -27.54
C ILE A 8 43.33 6.04 -26.68
N LEU A 9 43.38 6.43 -25.39
CA LEU A 9 42.32 6.50 -24.36
C LEU A 9 41.72 5.21 -23.78
N ALA A 10 42.01 4.95 -22.51
CA ALA A 10 41.01 4.85 -21.43
C ALA A 10 41.71 4.58 -20.09
N SER A 11 42.19 5.64 -19.43
CA SER A 11 42.67 5.56 -18.04
C SER A 11 42.66 6.97 -17.45
N LEU A 12 41.48 7.41 -16.99
CA LEU A 12 41.26 8.51 -16.04
C LEU A 12 39.75 8.76 -15.99
N LEU A 13 39.12 8.35 -14.88
CA LEU A 13 38.00 9.02 -14.18
C LEU A 13 37.45 8.06 -13.10
N LEU A 14 38.23 7.87 -12.04
CA LEU A 14 37.72 7.51 -10.71
C LEU A 14 38.03 8.70 -9.82
N SER A 15 37.02 9.52 -9.52
CA SER A 15 36.98 10.42 -8.37
C SER A 15 35.65 11.15 -8.28
N ALA A 16 34.92 10.90 -7.19
CA ALA A 16 33.87 11.72 -6.58
C ALA A 16 32.53 11.88 -7.33
N ALA A 17 31.57 11.01 -7.01
CA ALA A 17 30.14 11.37 -6.95
C ALA A 17 29.69 11.21 -5.49
N GLY A 18 30.11 12.16 -4.66
CA GLY A 18 29.76 12.27 -3.26
C GLY A 18 29.97 13.72 -2.83
N CYS A 19 28.95 14.28 -2.18
CA CYS A 19 28.83 15.65 -1.66
C CYS A 19 28.40 16.74 -2.65
N GLY A 20 27.12 17.12 -2.53
CA GLY A 20 26.66 18.51 -2.50
C GLY A 20 26.79 19.33 -3.78
N ASP A 21 25.72 19.38 -4.57
CA ASP A 21 25.45 20.57 -5.38
C ASP A 21 24.88 21.66 -4.47
N GLY A 22 25.80 22.40 -3.85
CA GLY A 22 25.52 23.79 -3.50
C GLY A 22 25.25 24.59 -4.78
N SER A 23 24.21 25.42 -4.74
CA SER A 23 23.92 26.50 -5.70
C SER A 23 23.52 26.11 -7.12
N ASN A 24 22.35 25.48 -7.27
CA ASN A 24 21.52 25.84 -8.41
C ASN A 24 20.71 27.10 -8.02
N THR A 25 21.35 28.26 -8.10
CA THR A 25 20.77 29.60 -7.79
C THR A 25 19.91 30.15 -8.93
N GLU A 26 19.54 29.32 -9.90
CA GLU A 26 18.54 29.67 -10.90
C GLU A 26 17.16 29.58 -10.23
N PRO A 27 16.40 30.69 -10.19
CA PRO A 27 15.08 30.69 -9.58
C PRO A 27 14.21 29.60 -10.22
N ARG A 28 13.69 28.68 -9.40
CA ARG A 28 12.85 27.59 -9.89
C ARG A 28 11.39 28.00 -9.81
N THR A 29 10.74 28.14 -10.95
CA THR A 29 9.29 28.33 -11.01
C THR A 29 8.59 26.99 -10.78
N ARG A 30 7.85 26.89 -9.67
CA ARG A 30 6.98 25.75 -9.35
C ARG A 30 5.53 26.17 -9.54
N ARG A 31 4.76 25.33 -10.24
CA ARG A 31 3.30 25.46 -10.32
C ARG A 31 2.67 24.78 -9.11
N TYR A 32 1.98 25.56 -8.28
CA TYR A 32 1.16 25.07 -7.18
C TYR A 32 -0.30 24.96 -7.63
N VAL A 33 -0.95 23.85 -7.33
CA VAL A 33 -2.39 23.63 -7.59
C VAL A 33 -3.25 23.75 -6.33
N PHE A 34 -2.62 23.91 -5.17
CA PHE A 34 -3.19 24.06 -3.83
C PHE A 34 -4.14 22.92 -3.44
N ARG A 35 -3.76 21.70 -3.82
CA ARG A 35 -4.47 20.48 -3.45
C ARG A 35 -3.52 19.46 -2.86
N ALA A 36 -3.96 18.79 -1.82
CA ALA A 36 -3.26 17.69 -1.18
C ALA A 36 -4.19 16.48 -1.15
N VAL A 37 -3.61 15.29 -1.21
CA VAL A 37 -4.34 14.03 -1.04
C VAL A 37 -3.67 13.22 0.05
N GLY A 38 -4.47 12.70 0.96
CA GLY A 38 -4.00 11.94 2.10
C GLY A 38 -4.99 10.89 2.52
N GLY A 39 -4.57 10.02 3.43
CA GLY A 39 -5.48 9.07 4.05
C GLY A 39 -4.80 8.15 5.04
N ALA A 40 -5.59 7.28 5.64
CA ALA A 40 -5.13 6.27 6.58
C ALA A 40 -5.42 4.85 6.07
N SER A 41 -4.50 3.89 6.27
CA SER A 41 -4.71 2.47 5.91
C SER A 41 -5.13 2.30 4.43
N MET A 42 -6.31 1.74 4.14
CA MET A 42 -6.90 1.72 2.79
C MET A 42 -6.85 3.09 2.09
N GLY A 43 -7.20 4.16 2.79
CA GLY A 43 -7.16 5.51 2.27
C GLY A 43 -5.74 6.02 2.00
N ALA A 44 -4.73 5.53 2.73
CA ALA A 44 -3.32 5.88 2.50
C ALA A 44 -2.78 5.23 1.21
N ILE A 45 -3.11 3.95 0.98
CA ILE A 45 -2.79 3.24 -0.27
C ILE A 45 -3.38 4.02 -1.45
N THR A 46 -4.69 4.29 -1.39
CA THR A 46 -5.40 5.03 -2.42
C THR A 46 -4.85 6.44 -2.61
N ALA A 47 -4.62 7.20 -1.53
CA ALA A 47 -4.14 8.58 -1.63
C ALA A 47 -2.81 8.67 -2.41
N THR A 48 -1.91 7.73 -2.18
CA THR A 48 -0.62 7.68 -2.90
C THR A 48 -0.80 7.30 -4.36
N GLN A 49 -1.56 6.24 -4.64
CA GLN A 49 -1.94 5.84 -6.00
C GLN A 49 -2.51 7.02 -6.80
N LEU A 50 -3.50 7.71 -6.23
CA LEU A 50 -4.20 8.81 -6.88
C LEU A 50 -3.29 10.03 -7.03
N GLY A 51 -2.53 10.35 -5.98
CA GLY A 51 -1.56 11.43 -5.98
C GLY A 51 -0.49 11.26 -7.05
N LEU A 52 -0.03 10.03 -7.31
CA LEU A 52 0.97 9.75 -8.35
C LEU A 52 0.38 9.71 -9.76
N ARG A 53 -0.75 8.99 -9.95
CA ARG A 53 -1.38 8.86 -11.29
C ARG A 53 -1.99 10.15 -11.80
N TYR A 54 -2.43 11.01 -10.88
CA TYR A 54 -2.95 12.33 -11.16
C TYR A 54 -2.03 13.39 -10.55
N SER A 55 -0.71 13.16 -10.62
CA SER A 55 0.37 14.04 -10.14
C SER A 55 0.00 15.50 -10.29
N HIS A 56 -0.24 15.97 -11.51
CA HIS A 56 -0.58 17.34 -11.89
C HIS A 56 -1.78 17.98 -11.15
N MET A 57 -2.60 17.20 -10.44
CA MET A 57 -3.73 17.67 -9.66
C MET A 57 -3.43 17.91 -8.17
N PHE A 58 -2.27 17.47 -7.67
CA PHE A 58 -1.88 17.59 -6.27
C PHE A 58 -0.46 18.15 -6.10
N ASP A 59 -0.22 18.89 -5.03
CA ASP A 59 1.12 19.34 -4.63
C ASP A 59 1.72 18.45 -3.54
N ILE A 60 0.88 17.85 -2.69
CA ILE A 60 1.31 17.13 -1.49
C ILE A 60 0.56 15.79 -1.40
N ILE A 61 1.28 14.71 -1.09
CA ILE A 61 0.75 13.37 -0.88
C ILE A 61 1.12 12.93 0.54
N VAL A 62 0.12 12.59 1.37
CA VAL A 62 0.31 12.27 2.79
C VAL A 62 -0.30 10.91 3.16
N PRO A 63 0.36 9.78 2.84
CA PRO A 63 -0.11 8.48 3.27
C PRO A 63 0.27 8.18 4.72
N SER A 64 -0.74 7.99 5.56
CA SER A 64 -0.56 7.63 6.96
C SER A 64 -0.82 6.15 7.18
N GLY A 65 0.22 5.36 7.46
CA GLY A 65 0.10 3.93 7.72
C GLY A 65 -0.59 3.16 6.59
N GLY A 66 -0.03 3.23 5.38
CA GLY A 66 -0.48 2.50 4.18
C GLY A 66 0.65 1.75 3.48
N GLY A 67 0.31 0.78 2.63
CA GLY A 67 1.28 0.13 1.74
C GLY A 67 1.68 1.04 0.56
N LEU A 68 2.97 1.32 0.42
CA LEU A 68 3.56 2.17 -0.64
C LEU A 68 4.39 1.38 -1.67
N ASP A 69 4.60 0.11 -1.40
CA ASP A 69 5.08 -0.92 -2.30
C ASP A 69 4.09 -2.09 -2.17
N LEU A 70 3.11 -2.13 -3.08
CA LEU A 70 2.02 -3.10 -2.99
C LEU A 70 2.47 -4.50 -3.36
N SER A 71 3.46 -4.62 -4.24
CA SER A 71 4.10 -5.88 -4.58
C SER A 71 4.76 -6.49 -3.35
N ARG A 72 5.57 -5.71 -2.62
CA ARG A 72 6.21 -6.11 -1.34
C ARG A 72 5.22 -6.43 -0.25
N MET A 73 4.16 -5.61 -0.12
CA MET A 73 3.06 -5.89 0.80
C MET A 73 2.40 -7.24 0.49
N PHE A 74 2.15 -7.54 -0.79
CA PHE A 74 1.53 -8.82 -1.17
C PHE A 74 2.49 -10.01 -0.98
N SER A 75 3.79 -9.83 -1.18
CA SER A 75 4.80 -10.84 -0.84
C SER A 75 4.82 -11.13 0.67
N TYR A 76 4.70 -10.09 1.51
CA TYR A 76 4.54 -10.26 2.96
C TYR A 76 3.27 -11.07 3.29
N PHE A 77 2.15 -10.78 2.62
CA PHE A 77 0.92 -11.55 2.79
C PHE A 77 1.07 -13.00 2.33
N SER A 78 1.69 -13.27 1.18
CA SER A 78 1.83 -14.61 0.63
C SER A 78 2.70 -15.51 1.49
N GLN A 79 3.74 -14.97 2.13
CA GLN A 79 4.64 -15.73 3.01
C GLN A 79 4.10 -15.87 4.44
N GLY A 80 3.25 -14.93 4.87
CA GLY A 80 2.63 -14.90 6.20
C GLY A 80 1.15 -15.27 6.17
N MET A 81 0.27 -14.26 6.22
CA MET A 81 -1.18 -14.40 6.40
C MET A 81 -1.89 -15.31 5.39
N LEU A 82 -1.37 -15.46 4.18
CA LEU A 82 -1.92 -16.32 3.13
C LEU A 82 -1.04 -17.56 2.86
N GLY A 83 -0.04 -17.82 3.69
CA GLY A 83 0.92 -18.92 3.50
C GLY A 83 1.39 -19.54 4.81
N GLY A 84 2.67 -19.92 4.85
CA GLY A 84 3.28 -20.64 5.96
C GLY A 84 2.99 -22.15 5.97
N PHE A 85 2.64 -22.75 4.83
CA PHE A 85 2.44 -24.19 4.67
C PHE A 85 3.74 -24.90 4.34
N CYS A 86 3.91 -26.13 4.83
CA CYS A 86 5.04 -26.98 4.44
C CYS A 86 4.86 -27.49 3.01
N GLN A 87 5.97 -27.54 2.26
CA GLN A 87 6.05 -28.19 0.95
C GLN A 87 6.33 -29.70 1.10
N PRO A 88 6.11 -30.53 0.05
CA PRO A 88 6.50 -31.94 0.05
C PRO A 88 7.95 -32.18 0.49
N PRO A 89 8.22 -33.23 1.28
CA PRO A 89 7.31 -34.31 1.68
C PRO A 89 6.44 -34.02 2.92
N GLU A 90 6.47 -32.81 3.46
CA GLU A 90 5.82 -32.46 4.74
C GLU A 90 4.48 -31.71 4.58
N VAL A 91 3.92 -31.66 3.38
CA VAL A 91 2.60 -31.08 3.10
C VAL A 91 1.51 -31.60 4.06
N GLY A 92 0.61 -30.73 4.51
CA GLY A 92 -0.34 -31.01 5.60
C GLY A 92 0.15 -30.54 6.98
N ARG A 93 1.18 -29.69 7.03
CA ARG A 93 1.72 -29.05 8.24
C ARG A 93 1.97 -27.56 7.99
N MET A 94 2.10 -26.79 9.06
CA MET A 94 2.55 -25.40 9.02
C MET A 94 4.07 -25.31 9.17
N CYS A 95 4.71 -24.59 8.23
CA CYS A 95 6.14 -24.27 8.16
C CYS A 95 6.30 -22.76 7.91
N ARG A 96 5.94 -21.95 8.91
CA ARG A 96 6.04 -20.49 8.82
C ARG A 96 7.47 -20.03 8.49
N ALA A 97 7.60 -19.05 7.61
CA ALA A 97 8.87 -18.42 7.29
C ALA A 97 9.50 -17.77 8.55
N PRO A 98 10.82 -17.88 8.78
CA PRO A 98 11.46 -17.34 9.99
C PRO A 98 11.28 -15.83 10.20
N ALA A 99 11.18 -15.07 9.11
CA ALA A 99 10.98 -13.62 9.12
C ALA A 99 9.53 -13.18 9.40
N GLN A 100 8.58 -14.13 9.42
CA GLN A 100 7.16 -13.86 9.63
C GLN A 100 6.75 -14.22 11.07
N ASP A 101 6.01 -13.31 11.72
CA ASP A 101 5.41 -13.55 13.03
C ASP A 101 4.02 -14.21 12.93
N GLN A 102 3.51 -14.37 11.70
CA GLN A 102 2.17 -14.84 11.36
C GLN A 102 2.20 -15.89 10.27
N ASP A 103 1.17 -16.74 10.23
CA ASP A 103 0.89 -17.67 9.14
C ASP A 103 -0.62 -17.71 8.87
N TYR A 104 -1.05 -18.47 7.86
CA TYR A 104 -2.47 -18.60 7.53
C TYR A 104 -3.33 -19.02 8.73
N GLU A 105 -2.83 -19.90 9.59
CA GLU A 105 -3.58 -20.45 10.73
C GLU A 105 -3.45 -19.60 11.98
N HIS A 106 -2.45 -18.72 12.05
CA HIS A 106 -2.17 -17.83 13.17
C HIS A 106 -1.91 -16.41 12.66
N MET A 107 -2.99 -15.71 12.33
CA MET A 107 -2.93 -14.30 11.95
C MET A 107 -2.84 -13.43 13.21
N ASN A 108 -2.04 -12.37 13.17
CA ASN A 108 -1.94 -11.41 14.27
C ASN A 108 -3.14 -10.45 14.21
N CYS A 109 -4.32 -11.01 14.43
CA CYS A 109 -5.57 -10.28 14.56
C CYS A 109 -5.82 -9.85 16.02
N GLY A 110 -4.80 -9.79 16.87
CA GLY A 110 -4.93 -9.61 18.32
C GLY A 110 -4.59 -8.20 18.81
N GLY A 111 -5.33 -7.72 19.82
CA GLY A 111 -5.01 -6.51 20.59
C GLY A 111 -5.29 -5.16 19.89
N PRO A 112 -5.12 -4.03 20.61
CA PRO A 112 -5.27 -2.67 20.08
C PRO A 112 -4.36 -2.37 18.87
N ASN A 113 -3.23 -3.06 18.75
CA ASN A 113 -2.26 -2.90 17.66
C ASN A 113 -2.75 -3.40 16.29
N ALA A 114 -3.68 -4.35 16.29
CA ALA A 114 -4.15 -5.01 15.08
C ALA A 114 -5.29 -4.25 14.39
N GLY A 115 -5.57 -3.01 14.78
CA GLY A 115 -6.68 -2.22 14.21
C GLY A 115 -8.07 -2.80 14.46
N GLY A 116 -8.20 -3.80 15.34
CA GLY A 116 -9.48 -4.41 15.68
C GLY A 116 -10.00 -5.44 14.68
N PHE A 117 -9.17 -5.99 13.77
CA PHE A 117 -9.59 -7.07 12.86
C PHE A 117 -9.72 -8.44 13.56
N ASP A 118 -10.68 -9.25 13.15
CA ASP A 118 -10.69 -10.71 13.35
C ASP A 118 -10.31 -11.41 12.03
N ARG A 119 -10.30 -12.76 11.99
CA ARG A 119 -9.87 -13.49 10.77
C ARG A 119 -10.83 -13.20 9.63
N THR A 120 -12.13 -13.24 9.90
CA THR A 120 -13.17 -12.95 8.90
C THR A 120 -13.01 -11.54 8.33
N SER A 121 -12.72 -10.55 9.16
CA SER A 121 -12.52 -9.17 8.73
C SER A 121 -11.25 -8.99 7.92
N MET A 122 -10.19 -9.76 8.22
CA MET A 122 -8.99 -9.81 7.38
C MET A 122 -9.31 -10.38 5.98
N PHE A 123 -10.04 -11.48 5.90
CA PHE A 123 -10.45 -12.03 4.60
C PHE A 123 -11.38 -11.08 3.84
N LYS A 124 -12.28 -10.35 4.52
CA LYS A 124 -13.06 -9.28 3.87
C LYS A 124 -12.16 -8.21 3.25
N ALA A 125 -11.10 -7.79 3.96
CA ALA A 125 -10.14 -6.82 3.43
C ALA A 125 -9.40 -7.34 2.19
N PHE A 126 -8.91 -8.58 2.21
CA PHE A 126 -8.29 -9.20 1.04
C PHE A 126 -9.27 -9.34 -0.13
N GLN A 127 -10.51 -9.75 0.14
CA GLN A 127 -11.54 -9.85 -0.87
C GLN A 127 -11.87 -8.49 -1.49
N ASP A 128 -12.04 -7.43 -0.68
CA ASP A 128 -12.27 -6.08 -1.19
C ASP A 128 -11.10 -5.56 -2.05
N MET A 129 -9.87 -5.86 -1.65
CA MET A 129 -8.69 -5.55 -2.44
C MET A 129 -8.72 -6.26 -3.80
N PHE A 130 -9.19 -7.51 -3.85
CA PHE A 130 -9.28 -8.29 -5.09
C PHE A 130 -10.49 -7.88 -5.96
N ILE A 131 -11.56 -7.38 -5.35
CA ILE A 131 -12.67 -6.74 -6.07
C ILE A 131 -12.17 -5.44 -6.73
N ALA A 132 -11.36 -4.66 -6.02
CA ALA A 132 -10.79 -3.42 -6.53
C ALA A 132 -9.78 -3.66 -7.66
N TYR A 133 -8.80 -4.53 -7.42
CA TYR A 133 -7.63 -4.64 -8.30
C TYR A 133 -7.68 -5.86 -9.24
N GLY A 134 -8.54 -6.83 -8.96
CA GLY A 134 -8.59 -8.14 -9.61
C GLY A 134 -7.91 -9.22 -8.77
N ASN A 135 -8.21 -10.48 -9.05
CA ASN A 135 -7.71 -11.62 -8.29
C ASN A 135 -6.22 -11.88 -8.56
N GLN A 136 -5.39 -11.55 -7.58
CA GLN A 136 -3.93 -11.71 -7.63
C GLN A 136 -3.48 -13.12 -7.24
N ALA A 137 -4.31 -13.88 -6.51
CA ALA A 137 -3.99 -15.21 -6.02
C ALA A 137 -4.07 -16.27 -7.14
N LEU A 138 -5.11 -16.26 -7.96
CA LEU A 138 -5.30 -17.24 -9.02
C LEU A 138 -5.82 -16.56 -10.28
N PHE A 139 -5.12 -16.76 -11.40
CA PHE A 139 -5.54 -16.19 -12.66
C PHE A 139 -6.78 -16.91 -13.20
N ASN A 140 -7.80 -16.12 -13.54
CA ASN A 140 -8.99 -16.59 -14.25
C ASN A 140 -9.25 -15.68 -15.47
N PRO A 141 -9.16 -16.22 -16.69
CA PRO A 141 -9.43 -15.43 -17.90
C PRO A 141 -10.92 -15.13 -18.09
N GLU A 142 -11.82 -15.92 -17.49
CA GLU A 142 -13.27 -15.79 -17.64
C GLU A 142 -13.90 -14.82 -16.62
N HIS A 143 -13.23 -14.57 -15.49
CA HIS A 143 -13.75 -13.71 -14.43
C HIS A 143 -12.62 -12.94 -13.72
N PRO A 144 -12.75 -11.63 -13.46
CA PRO A 144 -11.67 -10.86 -12.85
C PRO A 144 -11.43 -11.16 -11.36
N TYR A 145 -12.44 -11.67 -10.65
CA TYR A 145 -12.41 -11.88 -9.19
C TYR A 145 -12.38 -13.35 -8.74
N LEU A 146 -13.02 -14.27 -9.48
CA LEU A 146 -13.20 -15.64 -9.03
C LEU A 146 -12.00 -16.50 -9.43
N PRO A 147 -11.59 -17.49 -8.63
CA PRO A 147 -10.65 -18.52 -9.04
C PRO A 147 -11.08 -19.21 -10.33
N PRO A 148 -10.15 -19.76 -11.12
CA PRO A 148 -10.48 -20.52 -12.31
C PRO A 148 -11.33 -21.76 -11.94
N GLY A 149 -12.28 -22.12 -12.80
CA GLY A 149 -13.19 -23.26 -12.60
C GLY A 149 -14.37 -22.99 -11.66
N VAL A 150 -14.43 -21.83 -11.01
CA VAL A 150 -15.57 -21.43 -10.17
C VAL A 150 -16.56 -20.61 -11.00
N PRO A 151 -17.80 -21.09 -11.24
CA PRO A 151 -18.78 -20.36 -12.04
C PRO A 151 -19.38 -19.18 -11.26
N VAL A 152 -19.73 -18.11 -11.96
CA VAL A 152 -20.38 -16.91 -11.37
C VAL A 152 -21.68 -17.26 -10.63
N SER A 153 -22.40 -18.30 -11.08
CA SER A 153 -23.60 -18.79 -10.38
C SER A 153 -23.33 -19.24 -8.95
N TRP A 154 -22.08 -19.59 -8.60
CA TRP A 154 -21.70 -19.90 -7.22
C TRP A 154 -21.88 -18.68 -6.31
N LEU A 155 -21.56 -17.46 -6.78
CA LEU A 155 -21.74 -16.22 -6.01
C LEU A 155 -23.22 -15.90 -5.71
N ALA A 156 -24.15 -16.44 -6.51
CA ALA A 156 -25.58 -16.27 -6.31
C ALA A 156 -26.16 -17.17 -5.21
N LEU A 157 -25.40 -18.19 -4.76
CA LEU A 157 -25.79 -19.07 -3.66
C LEU A 157 -25.66 -18.35 -2.31
N SER A 158 -26.49 -18.75 -1.34
CA SER A 158 -26.32 -18.28 0.04
C SER A 158 -24.97 -18.73 0.62
N ARG A 159 -24.48 -18.03 1.65
CA ARG A 159 -23.23 -18.41 2.33
C ARG A 159 -23.25 -19.86 2.81
N ALA A 160 -24.35 -20.27 3.44
CA ALA A 160 -24.52 -21.64 3.93
C ALA A 160 -24.48 -22.67 2.81
N GLU A 161 -25.13 -22.40 1.66
CA GLU A 161 -25.09 -23.31 0.51
C GLU A 161 -23.69 -23.45 -0.06
N ARG A 162 -22.92 -22.36 -0.14
CA ARG A 162 -21.52 -22.38 -0.60
C ARG A 162 -20.61 -23.18 0.32
N CYS A 163 -20.77 -23.03 1.65
CA CYS A 163 -19.96 -23.78 2.61
C CYS A 163 -20.35 -25.26 2.71
N GLN A 164 -21.61 -25.60 2.45
CA GLN A 164 -22.08 -26.99 2.45
C GLN A 164 -21.77 -27.74 1.15
N ASN A 165 -21.66 -27.02 0.04
CA ASN A 165 -21.48 -27.59 -1.30
C ASN A 165 -20.26 -26.94 -1.98
N PRO A 166 -19.04 -27.30 -1.54
CA PRO A 166 -17.82 -26.80 -2.17
C PRO A 166 -17.75 -27.26 -3.63
N ILE A 167 -17.23 -26.41 -4.50
CA ILE A 167 -16.80 -26.82 -5.83
C ILE A 167 -15.49 -27.58 -5.67
N THR A 168 -15.39 -28.73 -6.34
CA THR A 168 -14.21 -29.59 -6.35
C THR A 168 -13.63 -29.65 -7.75
N LEU A 169 -12.35 -29.31 -7.87
CA LEU A 169 -11.60 -29.25 -9.12
C LEU A 169 -10.52 -30.34 -9.09
N PRO A 170 -10.72 -31.48 -9.77
CA PRO A 170 -9.72 -32.54 -9.87
C PRO A 170 -8.59 -32.15 -10.83
N ALA A 171 -7.47 -32.87 -10.76
CA ALA A 171 -6.30 -32.67 -11.64
C ALA A 171 -5.79 -31.21 -11.62
N PHE A 172 -5.70 -30.64 -10.42
CA PHE A 172 -5.22 -29.28 -10.18
C PHE A 172 -3.75 -29.31 -9.76
N TYR A 173 -2.84 -29.15 -10.72
CA TYR A 173 -1.40 -29.20 -10.50
C TYR A 173 -0.91 -27.95 -9.80
N ASP A 174 -0.01 -28.08 -8.82
CA ASP A 174 0.66 -26.98 -8.13
C ASP A 174 2.08 -27.39 -7.74
N ALA A 175 3.10 -26.66 -8.18
CA ALA A 175 4.49 -27.03 -7.90
C ALA A 175 4.83 -27.14 -6.41
N GLU A 176 4.25 -26.28 -5.56
CA GLU A 176 4.59 -26.20 -4.15
C GLU A 176 3.83 -27.23 -3.32
N PHE A 177 2.56 -27.48 -3.65
CA PHE A 177 1.67 -28.23 -2.76
C PHE A 177 1.00 -29.45 -3.40
N ASN A 178 0.94 -29.54 -4.72
CA ASN A 178 0.29 -30.64 -5.44
C ASN A 178 0.95 -30.94 -6.81
N PRO A 179 2.26 -31.24 -6.86
CA PRO A 179 3.00 -31.29 -8.12
C PRO A 179 2.55 -32.43 -9.05
N GLU A 180 1.97 -33.48 -8.48
CA GLU A 180 1.42 -34.62 -9.24
C GLU A 180 -0.05 -34.44 -9.63
N GLY A 181 -0.69 -33.31 -9.25
CA GLY A 181 -2.13 -33.09 -9.46
C GLY A 181 -3.01 -34.14 -8.78
N LYS A 182 -2.50 -34.79 -7.74
CA LYS A 182 -3.09 -35.95 -7.06
C LYS A 182 -4.33 -35.55 -6.24
N TYR A 183 -4.25 -34.40 -5.59
CA TYR A 183 -5.31 -33.88 -4.72
C TYR A 183 -6.25 -32.96 -5.52
N SER A 184 -7.49 -32.82 -5.05
CA SER A 184 -8.42 -31.86 -5.66
C SER A 184 -8.21 -30.48 -5.03
N ALA A 185 -8.37 -29.43 -5.82
CA ALA A 185 -8.54 -28.08 -5.29
C ALA A 185 -10.02 -27.83 -4.99
N ILE A 186 -10.34 -27.16 -3.89
CA ILE A 186 -11.72 -26.89 -3.48
C ILE A 186 -11.96 -25.40 -3.17
N THR A 187 -13.16 -24.91 -3.46
CA THR A 187 -13.65 -23.71 -2.77
C THR A 187 -13.91 -24.06 -1.31
N TYR A 188 -13.63 -23.15 -0.39
CA TYR A 188 -13.76 -23.44 1.04
C TYR A 188 -14.34 -22.24 1.80
N CYS A 189 -14.63 -22.49 3.07
CA CYS A 189 -15.10 -21.47 3.99
C CYS A 189 -14.25 -21.49 5.27
N GLU A 190 -14.19 -20.34 5.91
CA GLU A 190 -13.54 -20.10 7.19
C GLU A 190 -14.60 -19.71 8.24
N ALA A 191 -14.16 -19.60 9.49
CA ALA A 191 -14.93 -18.99 10.58
C ALA A 191 -13.99 -18.43 11.64
N ASP A 192 -14.50 -17.49 12.44
CA ASP A 192 -13.80 -17.04 13.64
C ASP A 192 -13.95 -18.06 14.77
N GLY A 193 -12.81 -18.46 15.33
CA GLY A 193 -12.73 -19.35 16.48
C GLY A 193 -12.79 -18.64 17.83
N PRO A 194 -12.71 -19.40 18.94
CA PRO A 194 -12.66 -18.84 20.30
C PRO A 194 -11.37 -18.06 20.57
N LEU A 195 -10.27 -18.41 19.87
CA LEU A 195 -9.02 -17.67 19.88
C LEU A 195 -8.96 -16.78 18.65
N ARG A 196 -8.92 -15.48 18.89
CA ARG A 196 -8.88 -14.47 17.83
C ARG A 196 -7.63 -14.63 16.96
N GLY A 197 -7.80 -14.57 15.63
CA GLY A 197 -6.68 -14.74 14.69
C GLY A 197 -6.27 -16.19 14.43
N VAL A 198 -6.72 -17.15 15.27
CA VAL A 198 -6.33 -18.55 15.18
C VAL A 198 -7.41 -19.36 14.44
N PHE A 199 -7.00 -20.12 13.44
CA PHE A 199 -7.84 -21.06 12.73
C PHE A 199 -8.23 -22.24 13.62
N ASP A 200 -9.52 -22.59 13.64
CA ASP A 200 -10.04 -23.73 14.39
C ASP A 200 -10.92 -24.60 13.47
N PRO A 201 -10.42 -25.75 12.99
CA PRO A 201 -11.18 -26.62 12.08
C PRO A 201 -12.40 -27.27 12.74
N SER A 202 -12.50 -27.23 14.08
CA SER A 202 -13.66 -27.75 14.81
C SER A 202 -14.87 -26.81 14.76
N VAL A 203 -14.66 -25.55 14.45
CA VAL A 203 -15.73 -24.56 14.30
C VAL A 203 -16.38 -24.73 12.92
N PRO A 204 -17.72 -24.86 12.84
CA PRO A 204 -18.41 -24.93 11.56
C PRO A 204 -18.16 -23.65 10.74
N PRO A 205 -17.60 -23.75 9.53
CA PRO A 205 -17.27 -22.57 8.75
C PRO A 205 -18.53 -21.94 8.16
N ASP A 206 -18.56 -20.61 8.10
CA ASP A 206 -19.73 -19.83 7.65
C ASP A 206 -19.38 -18.65 6.72
N PHE A 207 -18.08 -18.40 6.52
CA PHE A 207 -17.58 -17.33 5.66
C PHE A 207 -16.84 -17.91 4.45
N PRO A 208 -17.42 -17.86 3.24
CA PRO A 208 -16.73 -18.29 2.01
C PRO A 208 -15.50 -17.43 1.74
N VAL A 209 -14.35 -18.06 1.55
CA VAL A 209 -13.16 -17.40 1.00
C VAL A 209 -13.23 -17.53 -0.52
N GLU A 210 -13.49 -16.42 -1.18
CA GLU A 210 -13.91 -16.40 -2.59
C GLU A 210 -12.77 -16.19 -3.57
N ILE A 211 -11.58 -15.82 -3.08
CA ILE A 211 -10.45 -15.34 -3.87
C ILE A 211 -9.41 -16.42 -4.17
N THR A 212 -9.44 -17.55 -3.49
CA THR A 212 -8.49 -18.64 -3.72
C THR A 212 -9.14 -20.00 -3.46
N LEU A 213 -8.39 -21.07 -3.69
CA LEU A 213 -8.74 -22.46 -3.50
C LEU A 213 -7.80 -23.10 -2.48
N ALA A 214 -8.28 -24.13 -1.79
CA ALA A 214 -7.47 -24.96 -0.91
C ALA A 214 -7.22 -26.34 -1.54
N ILE A 215 -6.08 -26.96 -1.25
CA ILE A 215 -5.82 -28.35 -1.62
C ILE A 215 -6.42 -29.28 -0.55
N ASP A 216 -7.41 -30.08 -0.94
CA ASP A 216 -8.06 -31.07 -0.07
C ASP A 216 -7.21 -32.36 -0.06
N LEU A 217 -6.35 -32.49 0.94
CA LEU A 217 -5.38 -33.58 1.06
C LEU A 217 -6.04 -34.88 1.51
N ASN A 218 -7.13 -34.79 2.27
CA ASN A 218 -7.81 -35.95 2.84
C ASN A 218 -9.12 -36.34 2.11
N GLY A 219 -9.58 -35.51 1.18
CA GLY A 219 -10.72 -35.77 0.31
C GLY A 219 -12.09 -35.60 0.99
N ASN A 220 -12.17 -34.80 2.06
CA ASN A 220 -13.43 -34.62 2.82
C ASN A 220 -14.27 -33.42 2.34
N GLY A 221 -13.80 -32.67 1.35
CA GLY A 221 -14.47 -31.49 0.81
C GLY A 221 -14.43 -30.27 1.73
N ARG A 222 -13.51 -30.19 2.68
CA ARG A 222 -13.33 -29.05 3.57
C ARG A 222 -11.85 -28.77 3.73
N ARG A 223 -11.52 -27.50 3.93
CA ARG A 223 -10.16 -27.10 4.27
C ARG A 223 -9.88 -27.39 5.74
N ASP A 224 -8.91 -28.24 6.01
CA ASP A 224 -8.44 -28.60 7.35
C ASP A 224 -7.11 -27.91 7.71
N SER A 225 -6.62 -28.15 8.94
CA SER A 225 -5.34 -27.60 9.38
C SER A 225 -4.18 -28.23 8.60
N GLY A 226 -3.25 -27.40 8.15
CA GLY A 226 -2.12 -27.75 7.31
C GLY A 226 -2.45 -27.92 5.83
N GLU A 227 -3.73 -27.85 5.43
CA GLU A 227 -4.12 -27.88 4.03
C GLU A 227 -3.84 -26.52 3.37
N PRO A 228 -2.99 -26.49 2.33
CA PRO A 228 -2.51 -25.24 1.78
C PRO A 228 -3.56 -24.53 0.94
N VAL A 229 -3.52 -23.20 0.98
CA VAL A 229 -4.23 -22.35 0.02
C VAL A 229 -3.29 -21.90 -1.07
N LEU A 230 -3.83 -21.75 -2.26
CA LEU A 230 -3.04 -21.59 -3.48
C LEU A 230 -2.79 -20.12 -3.78
N LEU A 231 -1.55 -19.77 -4.09
CA LEU A 231 -1.15 -18.46 -4.58
C LEU A 231 -0.21 -18.64 -5.78
N ARG A 232 -0.66 -18.17 -6.94
CA ARG A 232 0.04 -18.24 -8.23
C ARG A 232 0.13 -16.85 -8.84
N THR A 233 1.06 -16.08 -8.31
CA THR A 233 1.27 -14.68 -8.70
C THR A 233 2.10 -14.56 -9.98
N GLY A 234 2.96 -15.54 -10.27
CA GLY A 234 3.75 -15.66 -11.49
C GLY A 234 4.44 -17.02 -11.57
N GLU A 235 5.21 -17.22 -12.63
CA GLU A 235 6.06 -18.39 -12.80
C GLU A 235 7.14 -18.49 -11.71
N ARG A 236 7.80 -19.65 -11.62
CA ARG A 236 8.88 -19.85 -10.66
C ARG A 236 10.18 -19.31 -11.24
N PHE A 237 10.85 -18.48 -10.48
CA PHE A 237 12.18 -17.97 -10.77
C PHE A 237 13.14 -18.27 -9.62
N ASP A 238 14.43 -18.22 -9.94
CA ASP A 238 15.50 -18.27 -8.96
C ASP A 238 15.89 -16.81 -8.69
N ASP A 239 15.62 -16.33 -7.47
CA ASP A 239 15.86 -14.96 -6.99
C ASP A 239 17.34 -14.79 -6.62
N VAL A 240 18.18 -14.90 -7.65
CA VAL A 240 19.65 -14.96 -7.57
C VAL A 240 20.28 -13.82 -8.36
N GLY A 241 19.53 -12.75 -8.58
CA GLY A 241 20.01 -11.60 -9.32
C GLY A 241 20.06 -11.81 -10.84
N VAL A 242 20.15 -10.70 -11.55
CA VAL A 242 20.14 -10.68 -13.03
C VAL A 242 21.41 -11.27 -13.65
N ASP A 243 22.43 -11.51 -12.84
CA ASP A 243 23.67 -12.16 -13.25
C ASP A 243 23.53 -13.71 -13.26
N GLY A 244 22.50 -14.24 -12.60
CA GLY A 244 22.10 -15.63 -12.56
C GLY A 244 22.89 -16.50 -11.57
N LEU A 245 23.58 -15.91 -10.59
CA LEU A 245 24.35 -16.62 -9.58
C LEU A 245 23.96 -16.15 -8.19
N ALA A 246 23.65 -17.08 -7.29
CA ALA A 246 23.51 -16.71 -5.89
C ALA A 246 24.88 -16.29 -5.32
N ASP A 247 24.89 -15.38 -4.36
CA ASP A 247 26.05 -14.95 -3.56
C ASP A 247 27.13 -16.04 -3.37
N ALA A 248 26.70 -17.20 -2.85
CA ALA A 248 27.60 -18.30 -2.49
C ALA A 248 28.34 -18.94 -3.69
N ASP A 249 27.80 -18.76 -4.89
CA ASP A 249 28.35 -19.24 -6.16
C ASP A 249 29.12 -18.14 -6.93
N GLU A 250 29.15 -16.91 -6.41
CA GLU A 250 29.82 -15.79 -7.05
C GLU A 250 31.37 -15.82 -6.89
N PRO A 251 32.11 -15.41 -7.94
CA PRO A 251 33.57 -15.29 -7.86
C PRO A 251 34.04 -14.27 -6.81
N GLY A 252 34.53 -14.78 -5.68
CA GLY A 252 35.08 -13.95 -4.61
C GLY A 252 34.20 -13.85 -3.37
N TYR A 253 33.14 -14.67 -3.30
CA TYR A 253 32.32 -14.82 -2.11
C TYR A 253 33.14 -15.22 -0.88
N ASP A 254 32.97 -14.45 0.18
CA ASP A 254 33.37 -14.79 1.52
C ASP A 254 32.27 -14.32 2.48
N PRO A 255 31.64 -15.22 3.26
CA PRO A 255 30.45 -14.88 4.05
C PRO A 255 30.69 -13.84 5.16
N LEU A 256 31.93 -13.46 5.44
CA LEU A 256 32.28 -12.45 6.44
C LEU A 256 32.93 -11.21 5.85
N GLU A 257 33.84 -11.40 4.88
CA GLU A 257 34.66 -10.31 4.34
C GLU A 257 34.10 -9.73 3.03
N ASN A 258 33.33 -10.52 2.27
CA ASN A 258 32.72 -10.13 1.01
C ASN A 258 31.45 -10.95 0.75
N PRO A 259 30.38 -10.75 1.54
CA PRO A 259 29.18 -11.56 1.47
C PRO A 259 28.38 -11.32 0.19
N ASP A 260 28.54 -10.14 -0.45
CA ASP A 260 27.86 -9.72 -1.68
C ASP A 260 28.92 -9.28 -2.72
N PRO A 261 29.57 -10.22 -3.43
CA PRO A 261 30.66 -9.91 -4.36
C PRO A 261 30.26 -9.05 -5.57
N HIS A 262 29.04 -9.20 -6.08
CA HIS A 262 28.57 -8.46 -7.24
C HIS A 262 27.82 -7.16 -6.91
N GLY A 263 27.44 -6.96 -5.65
CA GLY A 263 26.82 -5.72 -5.17
C GLY A 263 25.34 -5.62 -5.48
N ASP A 264 24.65 -6.73 -5.72
CA ASP A 264 23.26 -6.78 -6.15
C ASP A 264 22.30 -7.43 -5.14
N ASP A 265 22.78 -7.71 -3.92
CA ASP A 265 21.93 -8.05 -2.78
C ASP A 265 20.89 -6.95 -2.51
N TYR A 266 19.62 -7.32 -2.52
CA TYR A 266 18.54 -6.39 -2.23
C TYR A 266 18.52 -5.99 -0.74
N ASP A 267 18.51 -4.68 -0.48
CA ASP A 267 18.11 -4.13 0.82
C ASP A 267 17.18 -2.92 0.62
N ALA A 268 16.09 -2.88 1.38
CA ALA A 268 15.04 -1.88 1.19
C ALA A 268 15.52 -0.42 1.31
N MET A 269 16.59 -0.17 2.05
CA MET A 269 17.11 1.17 2.31
C MET A 269 18.53 1.38 1.75
N ALA A 270 19.39 0.38 1.85
CA ALA A 270 20.80 0.43 1.48
C ALA A 270 21.04 0.08 0.00
N ASN A 271 20.31 -0.90 -0.54
CA ASN A 271 20.41 -1.31 -1.95
C ASN A 271 19.02 -1.61 -2.55
N PRO A 272 18.14 -0.60 -2.69
CA PRO A 272 16.75 -0.80 -3.12
C PRO A 272 16.59 -1.13 -4.61
N LEU A 273 17.71 -1.19 -5.35
CA LEU A 273 17.79 -1.61 -6.75
C LEU A 273 18.53 -2.94 -6.92
N GLY A 274 18.95 -3.57 -5.82
CA GLY A 274 19.49 -4.93 -5.85
C GLY A 274 18.46 -5.90 -6.42
N THR A 275 18.95 -6.94 -7.07
CA THR A 275 18.16 -7.95 -7.78
C THR A 275 18.22 -9.31 -7.11
N GLU A 276 19.26 -9.64 -6.35
CA GLU A 276 19.31 -10.88 -5.57
C GLU A 276 18.51 -10.74 -4.26
N GLY A 277 17.70 -11.75 -3.93
CA GLY A 277 16.92 -11.77 -2.70
C GLY A 277 15.82 -10.71 -2.64
N SER A 278 15.42 -10.14 -3.78
CA SER A 278 14.43 -9.08 -3.86
C SER A 278 13.01 -9.59 -3.58
N GLY A 279 12.79 -10.89 -3.82
CA GLY A 279 11.51 -11.59 -3.76
C GLY A 279 10.63 -11.36 -5.00
N PHE A 280 11.14 -10.69 -6.04
CA PHE A 280 10.42 -10.37 -7.27
C PHE A 280 11.27 -10.72 -8.48
N TYR A 281 10.62 -11.21 -9.54
CA TYR A 281 11.31 -11.47 -10.78
C TYR A 281 11.82 -10.18 -11.42
N ASP A 282 13.13 -10.09 -11.59
CA ASP A 282 13.82 -9.06 -12.34
C ASP A 282 14.16 -9.57 -13.77
N GLU A 283 14.03 -8.68 -14.76
CA GLU A 283 14.25 -9.08 -16.16
C GLU A 283 15.71 -9.49 -16.39
N GLY A 284 15.94 -10.79 -16.56
CA GLY A 284 17.28 -11.37 -16.72
C GLY A 284 17.50 -12.57 -15.81
N GLU A 285 16.73 -12.67 -14.73
CA GLU A 285 16.85 -13.78 -13.77
C GLU A 285 16.48 -15.14 -14.38
N PRO A 286 17.10 -16.23 -13.90
CA PRO A 286 16.73 -17.58 -14.29
C PRO A 286 15.29 -17.89 -13.86
N TYR A 287 14.50 -18.44 -14.79
CA TYR A 287 13.14 -18.89 -14.47
C TYR A 287 12.77 -20.18 -15.20
N ARG A 288 11.68 -20.77 -14.74
CA ARG A 288 11.13 -22.03 -15.22
C ARG A 288 9.84 -21.71 -15.97
N ASP A 289 9.91 -21.78 -17.30
CA ASP A 289 8.79 -21.59 -18.25
C ASP A 289 7.83 -22.79 -18.22
N PHE A 290 7.27 -23.04 -17.03
CA PHE A 290 6.33 -24.12 -16.71
C PHE A 290 4.93 -23.57 -16.44
N GLY A 291 4.68 -22.31 -16.78
CA GLY A 291 3.44 -21.64 -16.47
C GLY A 291 3.29 -21.32 -14.97
N ILE A 292 2.24 -20.57 -14.65
CA ILE A 292 1.99 -20.09 -13.28
C ILE A 292 1.64 -21.21 -12.30
N ASP A 293 1.33 -22.42 -12.76
CA ASP A 293 1.19 -23.58 -11.87
C ASP A 293 2.54 -24.19 -11.45
N GLY A 294 3.61 -23.88 -12.20
CA GLY A 294 4.99 -24.27 -11.97
C GLY A 294 5.32 -25.73 -12.27
N VAL A 295 4.43 -26.49 -12.91
CA VAL A 295 4.60 -27.92 -13.19
C VAL A 295 4.79 -28.16 -14.68
N ALA A 296 5.95 -28.70 -15.07
CA ALA A 296 6.22 -28.96 -16.48
C ALA A 296 5.24 -29.97 -17.12
N GLY A 297 4.85 -29.70 -18.36
CA GLY A 297 4.02 -30.57 -19.19
C GLY A 297 2.51 -30.43 -18.90
N THR A 298 2.08 -29.36 -18.25
CA THR A 298 0.68 -29.09 -17.90
C THR A 298 0.02 -28.05 -18.82
N ARG A 299 0.66 -27.61 -19.91
CA ARG A 299 0.18 -26.55 -20.83
C ARG A 299 -1.25 -26.73 -21.36
N GLU A 300 -1.71 -27.97 -21.49
CA GLU A 300 -3.07 -28.29 -21.93
C GLU A 300 -4.10 -28.21 -20.79
N SER A 301 -3.64 -28.05 -19.55
CA SER A 301 -4.43 -27.74 -18.36
C SER A 301 -5.06 -26.38 -18.54
N ILE A 302 -6.38 -26.33 -18.38
CA ILE A 302 -7.13 -25.07 -18.37
C ILE A 302 -6.84 -24.21 -17.13
N TRP A 303 -6.07 -24.74 -16.19
CA TRP A 303 -5.65 -24.04 -14.96
C TRP A 303 -4.28 -23.39 -15.08
N ASP A 304 -3.54 -23.70 -16.15
CA ASP A 304 -2.20 -23.19 -16.37
C ASP A 304 -2.17 -22.06 -17.39
N PHE A 305 -1.24 -21.13 -17.19
CA PHE A 305 -1.04 -19.96 -18.04
C PHE A 305 0.45 -19.67 -18.12
N GLY A 306 0.98 -19.58 -19.34
CA GLY A 306 2.35 -19.16 -19.61
C GLY A 306 3.21 -20.24 -20.24
N GLU A 307 2.97 -21.53 -19.94
CA GLU A 307 3.95 -22.58 -20.25
C GLU A 307 4.44 -22.66 -21.70
N GLY A 308 5.77 -22.68 -21.84
CA GLY A 308 6.52 -22.96 -23.05
C GLY A 308 6.42 -21.83 -24.07
N ASN A 309 6.40 -20.59 -23.62
CA ASN A 309 6.32 -19.42 -24.49
C ASN A 309 7.62 -18.59 -24.55
N GLY A 310 8.62 -18.94 -23.74
CA GLY A 310 9.96 -18.36 -23.74
C GLY A 310 10.08 -16.98 -23.06
N ARG A 311 9.13 -16.60 -22.20
CA ARG A 311 9.24 -15.42 -21.32
C ARG A 311 8.64 -15.73 -19.95
N TYR A 312 9.07 -15.00 -18.92
CA TYR A 312 8.45 -15.07 -17.61
C TYR A 312 7.03 -14.50 -17.67
N ASP A 313 6.04 -15.26 -17.22
CA ASP A 313 4.67 -14.77 -17.07
C ASP A 313 4.25 -14.54 -15.63
N PHE A 314 3.63 -13.39 -15.40
CA PHE A 314 2.88 -13.12 -14.19
C PHE A 314 1.41 -13.45 -14.40
N ASN A 315 0.68 -13.72 -13.31
CA ASN A 315 -0.77 -13.55 -13.31
C ASN A 315 -1.09 -12.13 -13.84
N PRO A 316 -1.86 -11.99 -14.94
CA PRO A 316 -2.20 -10.68 -15.51
C PRO A 316 -2.84 -9.67 -14.54
N ARG A 317 -3.46 -10.13 -13.43
CA ARG A 317 -4.01 -9.25 -12.39
C ARG A 317 -2.95 -8.69 -11.46
N VAL A 318 -1.85 -9.40 -11.25
CA VAL A 318 -0.66 -8.88 -10.54
C VAL A 318 -0.04 -7.76 -11.36
N LEU A 319 0.16 -7.96 -12.67
CA LEU A 319 0.69 -6.90 -13.56
C LEU A 319 -0.23 -5.67 -13.60
N ARG A 320 -1.55 -5.87 -13.65
CA ARG A 320 -2.49 -4.75 -13.57
C ARG A 320 -2.34 -4.00 -12.25
N MET A 321 -2.23 -4.72 -11.13
CA MET A 321 -2.04 -4.10 -9.82
C MET A 321 -0.77 -3.26 -9.78
N ALA A 322 0.36 -3.85 -10.16
CA ALA A 322 1.66 -3.18 -10.23
C ALA A 322 1.60 -1.93 -11.13
N ALA A 323 1.14 -2.07 -12.38
CA ALA A 323 1.14 -0.99 -13.36
C ALA A 323 0.22 0.19 -13.00
N MET A 324 -0.91 -0.09 -12.36
CA MET A 324 -1.99 0.91 -12.17
C MET A 324 -2.14 1.41 -10.74
N PHE A 325 -1.59 0.71 -9.75
CA PHE A 325 -1.92 0.94 -8.35
C PHE A 325 -0.73 0.90 -7.40
N ASP A 326 0.37 0.22 -7.77
CA ASP A 326 1.56 0.14 -6.90
C ASP A 326 2.38 1.45 -6.94
N PRO A 327 2.45 2.21 -5.83
CA PRO A 327 3.17 3.47 -5.82
C PRO A 327 4.65 3.35 -6.18
N SER A 328 5.31 2.25 -5.82
CA SER A 328 6.72 2.00 -6.15
C SER A 328 6.93 1.79 -7.66
N HIS A 329 5.98 1.15 -8.34
CA HIS A 329 6.02 1.06 -9.80
C HIS A 329 5.68 2.40 -10.47
N LEU A 330 4.72 3.14 -9.91
CA LEU A 330 4.29 4.44 -10.45
C LEU A 330 5.40 5.50 -10.40
N VAL A 331 6.18 5.59 -9.32
CA VAL A 331 7.27 6.59 -9.21
C VAL A 331 8.41 6.33 -10.18
N ARG A 332 8.72 5.06 -10.51
CA ARG A 332 9.74 4.71 -11.52
C ARG A 332 9.37 5.21 -12.92
N ASN A 333 8.06 5.29 -13.21
CA ASN A 333 7.54 5.67 -14.52
C ASN A 333 7.08 7.13 -14.59
N LEU A 334 7.05 7.86 -13.47
CA LEU A 334 6.63 9.25 -13.43
C LEU A 334 7.75 10.16 -13.98
N PRO A 335 7.44 11.12 -14.86
CA PRO A 335 8.45 12.08 -15.30
C PRO A 335 9.08 12.81 -14.11
N ARG A 336 10.41 12.92 -14.10
CA ARG A 336 11.16 13.50 -12.97
C ARG A 336 10.68 14.89 -12.58
N GLU A 337 10.34 15.73 -13.56
CA GLU A 337 9.80 17.08 -13.33
C GLU A 337 8.45 17.06 -12.59
N GLU A 338 7.58 16.08 -12.89
CA GLU A 338 6.31 15.93 -12.18
C GLU A 338 6.52 15.38 -10.77
N LEU A 339 7.42 14.41 -10.61
CA LEU A 339 7.78 13.87 -9.30
C LEU A 339 8.37 14.98 -8.42
N ASP A 340 9.34 15.73 -8.92
CA ASP A 340 10.02 16.83 -8.21
C ASP A 340 9.06 17.95 -7.74
N ARG A 341 7.86 18.04 -8.32
CA ARG A 341 6.81 18.99 -7.92
C ARG A 341 5.97 18.50 -6.74
N LEU A 342 5.92 17.20 -6.48
CA LEU A 342 5.16 16.65 -5.35
C LEU A 342 5.94 16.84 -4.04
N ASP A 343 5.27 16.82 -2.90
CA ASP A 343 5.85 16.76 -1.55
C ASP A 343 5.27 15.53 -0.83
N PHE A 344 6.05 14.82 -0.04
CA PHE A 344 5.63 13.59 0.64
C PHE A 344 5.76 13.69 2.16
N TYR A 345 4.72 13.29 2.88
CA TYR A 345 4.79 13.01 4.31
C TYR A 345 4.25 11.61 4.56
N VAL A 346 5.12 10.69 4.97
CA VAL A 346 4.80 9.29 5.21
C VAL A 346 4.98 9.02 6.69
N ASP A 347 4.05 8.28 7.29
CA ASP A 347 4.25 7.73 8.64
C ASP A 347 3.86 6.25 8.72
N VAL A 348 4.57 5.48 9.54
CA VAL A 348 4.27 4.06 9.75
C VAL A 348 4.71 3.58 11.14
N GLY A 349 3.95 2.65 11.71
CA GLY A 349 4.27 2.03 12.99
C GLY A 349 5.37 0.98 12.83
N ILE A 350 6.34 0.95 13.76
CA ILE A 350 7.47 0.00 13.69
C ILE A 350 7.08 -1.47 13.92
N ARG A 351 5.86 -1.73 14.42
CA ARG A 351 5.25 -3.04 14.70
C ARG A 351 3.94 -3.22 13.92
N ASP A 352 3.82 -2.57 12.77
CA ASP A 352 2.68 -2.76 11.88
C ASP A 352 2.59 -4.23 11.43
N HIS A 353 1.46 -4.89 11.71
CA HIS A 353 1.28 -6.32 11.44
C HIS A 353 0.89 -6.62 9.98
N LEU A 354 0.61 -5.59 9.17
CA LEU A 354 0.20 -5.70 7.76
C LEU A 354 1.37 -5.57 6.79
N GLY A 355 2.60 -5.54 7.30
CA GLY A 355 3.78 -5.39 6.45
C GLY A 355 3.99 -3.96 5.94
N PHE A 356 3.25 -2.96 6.44
CA PHE A 356 3.30 -1.60 5.87
C PHE A 356 4.62 -0.89 6.15
N ARG A 357 5.31 -1.25 7.23
CA ARG A 357 6.66 -0.75 7.49
C ARG A 357 7.61 -1.13 6.36
N TRP A 358 7.75 -2.42 6.07
CA TRP A 358 8.60 -2.95 5.00
C TRP A 358 8.21 -2.40 3.63
N SER A 359 6.91 -2.29 3.37
CA SER A 359 6.36 -1.67 2.16
C SER A 359 6.75 -0.18 2.04
N SER A 360 6.67 0.58 3.13
CA SER A 360 7.04 2.00 3.16
C SER A 360 8.55 2.21 3.07
N GLU A 361 9.35 1.40 3.77
CA GLU A 361 10.81 1.43 3.71
C GLU A 361 11.29 1.14 2.27
N GLY A 362 10.71 0.13 1.58
CA GLY A 362 11.02 -0.15 0.18
C GLY A 362 10.73 1.03 -0.76
N PHE A 363 9.58 1.69 -0.59
CA PHE A 363 9.25 2.91 -1.34
C PHE A 363 10.23 4.06 -1.05
N VAL A 364 10.55 4.29 0.22
CA VAL A 364 11.46 5.37 0.64
C VAL A 364 12.88 5.15 0.14
N GLY A 365 13.41 3.93 0.23
CA GLY A 365 14.71 3.60 -0.33
C GLY A 365 14.74 3.77 -1.84
N LEU A 366 13.72 3.27 -2.55
CA LEU A 366 13.58 3.49 -3.99
C LEU A 366 13.62 4.97 -4.36
N MET A 367 12.87 5.82 -3.65
CA MET A 367 12.92 7.27 -3.86
C MET A 367 14.32 7.84 -3.65
N GLY A 368 15.05 7.35 -2.64
CA GLY A 368 16.47 7.65 -2.43
C GLY A 368 17.35 7.29 -3.63
N ALA A 369 17.19 6.08 -4.18
CA ALA A 369 17.92 5.63 -5.37
C ALA A 369 17.55 6.42 -6.64
N LEU A 370 16.33 6.97 -6.71
CA LEU A 370 15.92 7.92 -7.75
C LEU A 370 16.47 9.35 -7.53
N GLY A 371 17.33 9.54 -6.53
CA GLY A 371 17.98 10.82 -6.22
C GLY A 371 17.11 11.75 -5.38
N ARG A 372 16.15 11.20 -4.63
CA ARG A 372 15.20 11.94 -3.80
C ARG A 372 15.07 11.30 -2.41
N PRO A 373 16.10 11.40 -1.56
CA PRO A 373 16.09 10.79 -0.25
C PRO A 373 15.07 11.47 0.67
N PHE A 374 14.40 10.67 1.51
CA PHE A 374 13.53 11.18 2.56
C PHE A 374 14.34 11.57 3.79
N ASP A 375 13.84 12.58 4.50
CA ASP A 375 14.22 12.87 5.88
C ASP A 375 13.52 11.86 6.81
N ILE A 376 14.28 10.92 7.36
CA ILE A 376 13.78 9.82 8.19
C ILE A 376 13.83 10.22 9.66
N ARG A 377 12.68 10.11 10.34
CA ARG A 377 12.50 10.47 11.75
C ARG A 377 11.95 9.30 12.54
N ASP A 378 12.69 8.88 13.56
CA ASP A 378 12.26 7.81 14.47
C ASP A 378 11.51 8.40 15.66
N GLY A 379 10.17 8.41 15.57
CA GLY A 379 9.28 9.06 16.53
C GLY A 379 8.82 10.45 16.11
N PHE A 380 7.62 10.85 16.57
CA PHE A 380 7.05 12.17 16.26
C PHE A 380 7.81 13.31 16.94
N GLU A 381 8.39 13.04 18.10
CA GLU A 381 9.25 13.95 18.84
C GLU A 381 10.48 14.39 18.05
N MET A 382 10.93 13.58 17.09
CA MET A 382 12.06 13.90 16.22
C MET A 382 11.71 14.89 15.12
N LEU A 383 10.43 15.24 14.94
CA LEU A 383 9.99 16.37 14.12
C LEU A 383 10.22 17.71 14.83
N MET A 384 10.40 17.69 16.15
CA MET A 384 10.47 18.90 16.97
C MET A 384 11.90 19.39 17.16
N THR A 385 11.99 20.69 17.42
CA THR A 385 13.18 21.39 17.91
C THR A 385 13.78 20.67 19.12
N GLU A 386 15.11 20.63 19.18
CA GLU A 386 15.85 19.80 20.16
C GLU A 386 15.49 20.10 21.62
N ASP A 387 15.14 21.35 21.93
CA ASP A 387 14.81 21.83 23.27
C ASP A 387 13.39 21.50 23.74
N HIS A 388 12.56 20.92 22.87
CA HIS A 388 11.14 20.67 23.13
C HIS A 388 10.70 19.20 22.95
N ARG A 389 11.65 18.25 22.87
CA ARG A 389 11.36 16.82 22.59
C ARG A 389 10.69 16.03 23.72
N ASP A 390 10.27 16.67 24.80
CA ASP A 390 9.63 16.05 25.96
C ASP A 390 8.12 15.84 25.79
N LEU A 391 7.43 16.72 25.04
CA LEU A 391 6.00 16.62 24.77
C LEU A 391 5.68 17.11 23.35
N TYR A 392 4.96 16.30 22.57
CA TYR A 392 4.58 16.67 21.21
C TYR A 392 3.73 17.95 21.18
N ASP A 393 4.20 18.97 20.46
CA ASP A 393 3.49 20.22 20.22
C ASP A 393 3.86 20.76 18.82
N ILE A 394 2.83 21.07 18.02
CA ILE A 394 3.02 21.54 16.65
C ILE A 394 3.73 22.90 16.56
N HIS A 395 3.70 23.71 17.64
CA HIS A 395 4.39 25.00 17.68
C HIS A 395 5.91 24.86 17.66
N HIS A 396 6.40 23.68 18.05
CA HIS A 396 7.82 23.40 18.24
C HIS A 396 8.38 22.48 17.15
N ILE A 397 7.64 22.23 16.06
CA ILE A 397 8.15 21.50 14.89
C ILE A 397 9.26 22.31 14.22
N ASP A 398 10.37 21.66 13.90
CA ASP A 398 11.54 22.26 13.25
C ASP A 398 11.34 22.38 11.74
N TRP A 399 10.41 23.26 11.35
CA TRP A 399 10.07 23.49 9.94
C TRP A 399 11.25 23.93 9.08
N GLN A 400 12.27 24.55 9.67
CA GLN A 400 13.44 25.04 8.92
C GLN A 400 14.31 23.89 8.40
N ASN A 401 14.39 22.80 9.17
CA ASN A 401 15.19 21.62 8.83
C ASN A 401 14.35 20.44 8.34
N LEU A 402 13.02 20.58 8.32
CA LEU A 402 12.13 19.57 7.76
C LEU A 402 12.13 19.68 6.23
N GLY A 403 12.52 18.59 5.57
CA GLY A 403 12.52 18.51 4.11
C GLY A 403 11.11 18.40 3.51
N ARG A 404 11.05 18.40 2.17
CA ARG A 404 9.83 18.18 1.37
C ARG A 404 9.37 16.72 1.28
N ASP A 405 10.18 15.81 1.83
CA ASP A 405 9.99 14.37 1.81
C ASP A 405 10.34 13.84 3.19
N VAL A 406 9.33 13.52 3.98
CA VAL A 406 9.49 13.14 5.39
C VAL A 406 8.94 11.75 5.60
N PHE A 407 9.70 10.91 6.32
CA PHE A 407 9.27 9.58 6.72
C PHE A 407 9.39 9.39 8.22
N VAL A 408 8.25 9.29 8.91
CA VAL A 408 8.19 9.08 10.37
C VAL A 408 7.93 7.61 10.69
N ARG A 409 8.86 6.98 11.41
CA ARG A 409 8.68 5.63 11.96
C ARG A 409 8.36 5.76 13.44
N TYR A 410 7.11 5.51 13.82
CA TYR A 410 6.65 5.71 15.19
C TYR A 410 6.56 4.41 16.00
N GLY A 411 6.74 4.55 17.31
CA GLY A 411 6.76 3.45 18.28
C GLY A 411 8.12 3.36 18.96
N LYS A 412 8.13 3.01 20.24
CA LYS A 412 9.35 2.90 21.04
C LYS A 412 10.04 1.58 20.72
N PRO A 413 11.30 1.56 20.25
CA PRO A 413 12.01 0.32 19.98
C PRO A 413 12.09 -0.63 21.18
N ASP A 414 12.21 -0.07 22.38
CA ASP A 414 12.34 -0.75 23.68
C ASP A 414 11.03 -0.81 24.49
N ALA A 415 9.87 -0.67 23.83
CA ALA A 415 8.56 -0.74 24.46
C ALA A 415 8.39 -2.00 25.34
N THR A 416 7.85 -1.81 26.54
CA THR A 416 7.46 -2.91 27.42
C THR A 416 6.30 -3.72 26.82
N PRO A 417 6.08 -4.98 27.22
CA PRO A 417 4.95 -5.77 26.75
C PRO A 417 3.58 -5.09 26.97
N ALA A 418 3.43 -4.32 28.05
CA ALA A 418 2.21 -3.57 28.33
C ALA A 418 2.03 -2.36 27.39
N GLU A 419 3.12 -1.68 27.00
CA GLU A 419 3.06 -0.59 26.01
C GLU A 419 2.75 -1.13 24.61
N ILE A 420 3.35 -2.28 24.25
CA ILE A 420 2.99 -3.00 23.03
C ILE A 420 1.51 -3.37 23.10
N GLU A 421 1.02 -4.00 24.17
CA GLU A 421 -0.40 -4.32 24.32
C GLU A 421 -1.30 -3.08 24.26
N ALA A 422 -0.82 -1.89 24.63
CA ALA A 422 -1.58 -0.65 24.61
C ALA A 422 -1.68 0.04 23.25
N GLY A 423 -0.90 -0.34 22.22
CA GLY A 423 -0.92 0.36 20.93
C GLY A 423 0.45 0.61 20.30
N ASP A 424 1.54 0.54 21.07
CA ASP A 424 2.77 1.24 20.70
C ASP A 424 3.42 0.73 19.40
N GLY A 425 3.46 1.61 18.40
CA GLY A 425 4.03 1.30 17.09
C GLY A 425 3.20 0.31 16.26
N GLY A 426 1.97 -0.03 16.68
CA GLY A 426 1.06 -0.88 15.92
C GLY A 426 0.50 -0.19 14.66
N HIS A 427 -0.42 -0.86 13.95
CA HIS A 427 -0.99 -0.34 12.70
C HIS A 427 -1.74 1.00 12.88
N VAL A 428 -2.50 1.09 13.97
CA VAL A 428 -3.19 2.33 14.38
C VAL A 428 -2.29 3.19 15.27
N GLY A 429 -1.59 2.55 16.21
CA GLY A 429 -0.82 3.22 17.27
C GLY A 429 -1.62 3.38 18.56
N THR A 430 -0.97 3.95 19.58
CA THR A 430 -1.64 4.43 20.80
C THR A 430 -2.53 5.65 20.50
N TYR A 431 -3.37 6.05 21.46
CA TYR A 431 -4.17 7.27 21.34
C TYR A 431 -3.32 8.50 21.00
N ASP A 432 -2.20 8.68 21.70
CA ASP A 432 -1.27 9.79 21.46
C ASP A 432 -0.66 9.72 20.05
N GLN A 433 -0.25 8.53 19.61
CA GLN A 433 0.28 8.33 18.25
C GLN A 433 -0.74 8.67 17.18
N VAL A 434 -2.01 8.28 17.33
CA VAL A 434 -3.09 8.65 16.39
C VAL A 434 -3.24 10.18 16.29
N VAL A 435 -3.21 10.86 17.43
CA VAL A 435 -3.31 12.33 17.49
C VAL A 435 -2.09 12.98 16.83
N TYR A 436 -0.88 12.51 17.13
CA TYR A 436 0.36 13.06 16.57
C TYR A 436 0.47 12.84 15.06
N ARG A 437 0.08 11.67 14.56
CA ARG A 437 -0.03 11.38 13.11
C ARG A 437 -0.87 12.43 12.41
N PHE A 438 -2.08 12.63 12.93
CA PHE A 438 -3.03 13.55 12.34
C PHE A 438 -2.55 15.01 12.41
N TRP A 439 -2.06 15.46 13.57
CA TRP A 439 -1.54 16.81 13.73
C TRP A 439 -0.31 17.09 12.88
N SER A 440 0.61 16.13 12.77
CA SER A 440 1.81 16.26 11.94
C SER A 440 1.44 16.45 10.47
N ILE A 441 0.46 15.69 9.96
CA ILE A 441 -0.01 15.81 8.57
C ILE A 441 -0.60 17.20 8.29
N VAL A 442 -1.50 17.68 9.15
CA VAL A 442 -2.13 19.01 8.97
C VAL A 442 -1.07 20.10 9.04
N ALA A 443 -0.14 19.99 9.98
CA ALA A 443 0.92 20.98 10.17
C ALA A 443 1.91 20.97 8.99
N TYR A 444 2.29 19.79 8.51
CA TYR A 444 3.15 19.61 7.34
C TYR A 444 2.54 20.26 6.09
N ILE A 445 1.27 19.96 5.81
CA ILE A 445 0.52 20.54 4.69
C ILE A 445 0.45 22.06 4.79
N SER A 446 0.09 22.56 5.98
CA SER A 446 0.02 24.00 6.26
C SER A 446 1.33 24.71 5.91
N HIS A 447 2.46 24.13 6.29
CA HIS A 447 3.78 24.75 6.10
C HIS A 447 4.29 24.66 4.64
N HIS A 448 3.93 23.59 3.92
CA HIS A 448 4.44 23.33 2.57
C HIS A 448 3.65 24.04 1.45
N TRP A 449 2.48 24.61 1.77
CA TRP A 449 1.81 25.53 0.86
C TRP A 449 2.30 26.98 1.03
N PRO A 450 2.69 27.65 -0.06
CA PRO A 450 3.14 29.03 0.00
C PRO A 450 1.98 30.03 0.10
N ASP A 451 2.31 31.25 0.55
CA ASP A 451 1.39 32.37 0.76
C ASP A 451 0.14 31.97 1.53
N GLY A 452 0.36 31.34 2.68
CA GLY A 452 -0.71 30.85 3.51
C GLY A 452 -1.53 31.94 4.17
N ASP A 453 -2.79 31.61 4.43
CA ASP A 453 -3.67 32.43 5.24
C ASP A 453 -3.57 32.08 6.73
N TYR A 454 -2.80 32.89 7.44
CA TYR A 454 -2.52 32.80 8.87
C TYR A 454 -3.19 33.93 9.67
N GLU A 455 -4.17 34.65 9.10
CA GLU A 455 -4.83 35.77 9.80
C GLU A 455 -5.49 35.27 11.11
N ASN A 456 -5.21 35.91 12.24
CA ASN A 456 -5.86 35.54 13.50
C ASN A 456 -7.35 35.89 13.44
N VAL A 457 -8.20 34.89 13.68
CA VAL A 457 -9.67 34.96 13.58
C VAL A 457 -10.36 34.39 14.82
N GLU A 458 -9.70 34.38 15.99
CA GLU A 458 -10.26 33.82 17.23
C GLU A 458 -11.64 34.38 17.62
N HIS A 459 -11.98 35.57 17.14
CA HIS A 459 -13.26 36.24 17.39
C HIS A 459 -14.34 35.98 16.32
N LEU A 460 -14.02 35.24 15.25
CA LEU A 460 -14.96 34.89 14.18
C LEU A 460 -15.62 33.53 14.43
N SER A 461 -16.47 33.09 13.49
CA SER A 461 -17.04 31.75 13.54
C SER A 461 -15.95 30.67 13.57
N ARG A 462 -16.17 29.65 14.41
CA ARG A 462 -15.34 28.44 14.46
C ARG A 462 -15.48 27.63 13.17
N ALA A 463 -14.57 26.69 12.97
CA ALA A 463 -14.69 25.74 11.89
C ALA A 463 -16.02 24.97 11.91
N LYS A 464 -16.44 24.53 10.72
CA LYS A 464 -17.70 23.81 10.50
C LYS A 464 -17.42 22.52 9.73
N VAL A 465 -18.03 21.43 10.18
CA VAL A 465 -18.11 20.19 9.40
C VAL A 465 -19.51 20.09 8.81
N LEU A 466 -19.60 19.97 7.49
CA LEU A 466 -20.85 19.80 6.74
C LEU A 466 -20.96 18.34 6.28
N ASP A 467 -22.16 17.78 6.41
CA ASP A 467 -22.58 16.50 5.86
C ASP A 467 -23.30 16.79 4.53
N LEU A 468 -22.70 16.38 3.41
CA LEU A 468 -23.14 16.77 2.07
C LEU A 468 -23.14 15.59 1.11
N THR A 469 -23.93 15.72 0.05
CA THR A 469 -23.93 14.79 -1.08
C THR A 469 -23.63 15.52 -2.38
N TYR A 470 -23.04 14.80 -3.34
CA TYR A 470 -22.96 15.23 -4.73
C TYR A 470 -23.60 14.18 -5.65
N PRO A 471 -24.24 14.60 -6.75
CA PRO A 471 -24.78 13.65 -7.72
C PRO A 471 -23.64 13.01 -8.51
N SER A 472 -23.54 11.67 -8.49
CA SER A 472 -22.64 10.93 -9.37
C SER A 472 -23.39 10.30 -10.53
N THR A 473 -23.20 10.85 -11.72
CA THR A 473 -23.68 10.25 -12.98
C THR A 473 -22.90 8.98 -13.33
N ILE A 474 -21.61 8.93 -12.98
CA ILE A 474 -20.72 7.79 -13.23
C ILE A 474 -21.18 6.56 -12.42
N LEU A 475 -21.57 6.75 -11.16
CA LEU A 475 -22.03 5.67 -10.29
C LEU A 475 -23.56 5.52 -10.28
N GLY A 476 -24.29 6.44 -10.92
CA GLY A 476 -25.74 6.43 -11.03
C GLY A 476 -26.47 6.68 -9.70
N GLN A 477 -25.83 7.35 -8.74
CA GLN A 477 -26.37 7.61 -7.41
C GLN A 477 -25.74 8.84 -6.76
N ASP A 478 -26.40 9.40 -5.75
CA ASP A 478 -25.80 10.44 -4.91
C ASP A 478 -24.73 9.83 -4.02
N ARG A 479 -23.62 10.55 -3.85
CA ARG A 479 -22.45 10.12 -3.09
C ARG A 479 -22.21 11.04 -1.91
N GLN A 480 -22.04 10.44 -0.75
CA GLN A 480 -21.79 11.12 0.51
C GLN A 480 -20.34 11.60 0.61
N PHE A 481 -20.15 12.79 1.15
CA PHE A 481 -18.86 13.29 1.62
C PHE A 481 -19.07 14.23 2.81
N TYR A 482 -17.99 14.47 3.56
CA TYR A 482 -17.96 15.50 4.59
C TYR A 482 -17.03 16.63 4.18
N LEU A 483 -17.30 17.83 4.69
CA LEU A 483 -16.50 19.01 4.37
C LEU A 483 -16.20 19.81 5.62
N TYR A 484 -14.93 19.99 5.93
CA TYR A 484 -14.44 20.95 6.91
C TYR A 484 -14.21 22.30 6.24
N LEU A 485 -14.86 23.34 6.78
CA LEU A 485 -14.61 24.74 6.46
C LEU A 485 -13.79 25.37 7.60
N PRO A 486 -12.67 26.06 7.29
CA PRO A 486 -11.81 26.63 8.31
C PRO A 486 -12.50 27.77 9.09
N PRO A 487 -11.97 28.15 10.27
CA PRO A 487 -12.53 29.25 11.05
C PRO A 487 -12.53 30.57 10.26
N GLY A 488 -13.57 31.38 10.42
CA GLY A 488 -13.74 32.65 9.71
C GLY A 488 -14.08 32.53 8.22
N TYR A 489 -14.44 31.32 7.73
CA TYR A 489 -14.76 31.09 6.32
C TYR A 489 -15.88 32.02 5.80
N ASP A 490 -16.99 32.15 6.53
CA ASP A 490 -18.18 32.90 6.08
C ASP A 490 -17.98 34.42 6.12
N GLU A 491 -17.21 34.90 7.10
CA GLU A 491 -16.96 36.32 7.33
C GLU A 491 -15.93 36.91 6.36
N ARG A 492 -15.18 36.06 5.64
CA ARG A 492 -14.16 36.48 4.67
C ARG A 492 -14.51 36.00 3.25
N PRO A 493 -15.44 36.68 2.56
CA PRO A 493 -15.96 36.23 1.26
C PRO A 493 -14.94 36.28 0.12
N GLU A 494 -13.89 37.10 0.24
CA GLU A 494 -12.82 37.22 -0.76
C GLU A 494 -11.71 36.18 -0.58
N ALA A 495 -11.63 35.54 0.58
CA ALA A 495 -10.60 34.55 0.87
C ALA A 495 -10.87 33.22 0.14
N ARG A 496 -9.79 32.63 -0.38
CA ARG A 496 -9.80 31.33 -1.07
C ARG A 496 -8.75 30.42 -0.46
N TYR A 497 -9.11 29.15 -0.32
CA TYR A 497 -8.38 28.21 0.53
C TYR A 497 -7.85 27.03 -0.29
N PRO A 498 -6.65 26.52 0.01
CA PRO A 498 -6.23 25.20 -0.47
C PRO A 498 -7.18 24.09 0.00
N VAL A 499 -7.06 22.90 -0.59
CA VAL A 499 -7.96 21.77 -0.32
C VAL A 499 -7.16 20.50 -0.04
N LEU A 500 -7.40 19.88 1.12
CA LEU A 500 -6.95 18.51 1.42
C LEU A 500 -8.10 17.53 1.18
N TYR A 501 -7.89 16.51 0.37
CA TYR A 501 -8.78 15.34 0.27
C TYR A 501 -8.25 14.24 1.17
N LEU A 502 -8.95 13.94 2.27
CA LEU A 502 -8.52 13.00 3.30
C LEU A 502 -9.40 11.75 3.32
N MET A 503 -8.82 10.60 2.97
CA MET A 503 -9.51 9.33 2.77
C MET A 503 -9.39 8.43 4.01
N HIS A 504 -10.52 7.82 4.41
CA HIS A 504 -10.57 6.95 5.58
C HIS A 504 -10.06 5.53 5.29
N GLY A 505 -9.70 4.81 6.36
CA GLY A 505 -9.29 3.41 6.30
C GLY A 505 -10.46 2.44 6.14
N ILE A 506 -10.14 1.18 5.91
CA ILE A 506 -11.15 0.12 5.82
C ILE A 506 -11.84 -0.06 7.19
N GLY A 507 -13.16 -0.21 7.19
CA GLY A 507 -13.95 -0.33 8.43
C GLY A 507 -14.20 1.00 9.17
N MET A 508 -13.63 2.12 8.72
CA MET A 508 -13.91 3.45 9.26
C MET A 508 -15.05 4.14 8.50
N GLU A 509 -15.65 5.14 9.14
CA GLU A 509 -16.50 6.14 8.49
C GLU A 509 -15.71 7.42 8.18
N ALA A 510 -16.12 8.17 7.16
CA ALA A 510 -15.52 9.47 6.87
C ALA A 510 -15.66 10.45 8.06
N THR A 511 -16.72 10.32 8.87
CA THR A 511 -16.96 11.08 10.10
C THR A 511 -15.88 10.88 11.17
N ASP A 512 -15.26 9.69 11.24
CA ASP A 512 -14.19 9.40 12.21
C ASP A 512 -12.99 10.35 12.02
N LEU A 513 -12.68 10.68 10.77
CA LEU A 513 -11.62 11.64 10.43
C LEU A 513 -12.02 13.09 10.72
N THR A 514 -13.31 13.45 10.58
CA THR A 514 -13.78 14.83 10.84
C THR A 514 -13.57 15.24 12.30
N ALA A 515 -13.70 14.30 13.23
CA ALA A 515 -13.51 14.55 14.66
C ALA A 515 -12.04 14.89 14.98
N ALA A 516 -11.09 14.24 14.32
CA ALA A 516 -9.67 14.51 14.49
C ALA A 516 -9.28 15.92 14.01
N VAL A 517 -9.86 16.37 12.89
CA VAL A 517 -9.61 17.71 12.31
C VAL A 517 -10.10 18.84 13.23
N LEU A 518 -11.19 18.65 13.98
CA LEU A 518 -11.68 19.71 14.86
C LEU A 518 -10.67 20.10 15.96
N PHE A 519 -9.71 19.22 16.29
CA PHE A 519 -8.64 19.56 17.23
C PHE A 519 -7.62 20.56 16.67
N THR A 520 -7.54 20.75 15.35
CA THR A 520 -6.64 21.73 14.73
C THR A 520 -7.28 23.11 14.53
N ASP A 521 -8.59 23.24 14.81
CA ASP A 521 -9.33 24.51 14.70
C ASP A 521 -8.69 25.66 15.52
N PRO A 522 -8.29 25.47 16.80
CA PRO A 522 -7.65 26.53 17.58
C PRO A 522 -6.36 27.06 16.92
N TRP A 523 -5.54 26.16 16.38
CA TRP A 523 -4.28 26.52 15.73
C TRP A 523 -4.49 27.23 14.39
N MET A 524 -5.54 26.85 13.64
CA MET A 524 -5.95 27.59 12.44
C MET A 524 -6.56 28.96 12.76
N ALA A 525 -7.24 29.07 13.91
CA ALA A 525 -7.87 30.31 14.36
C ALA A 525 -6.85 31.33 14.86
N GLU A 526 -5.85 30.90 15.62
CA GLU A 526 -4.82 31.81 16.17
C GLU A 526 -3.71 32.17 15.16
N GLY A 527 -3.59 31.40 14.08
CA GLY A 527 -2.61 31.63 13.00
C GLY A 527 -1.33 30.81 13.11
N THR A 528 -1.30 29.76 13.93
CA THR A 528 -0.22 28.77 13.97
C THR A 528 -0.26 27.88 12.73
N LEU A 529 -1.45 27.50 12.29
CA LEU A 529 -1.70 26.77 11.05
C LEU A 529 -2.40 27.66 10.03
N GLN A 530 -2.05 27.48 8.77
CA GLN A 530 -2.75 28.05 7.64
C GLN A 530 -4.15 27.43 7.56
N LYS A 531 -5.13 28.27 7.20
CA LYS A 531 -6.49 27.81 6.92
C LYS A 531 -6.57 27.11 5.56
N PHE A 532 -7.19 25.94 5.56
CA PHE A 532 -7.54 25.21 4.34
C PHE A 532 -8.84 24.42 4.51
N ILE A 533 -9.45 24.04 3.39
CA ILE A 533 -10.64 23.20 3.34
C ILE A 533 -10.20 21.73 3.41
N ILE A 534 -10.96 20.88 4.10
CA ILE A 534 -10.73 19.43 4.10
C ILE A 534 -11.98 18.72 3.61
N VAL A 535 -11.83 17.87 2.60
CA VAL A 535 -12.88 17.04 2.00
C VAL A 535 -12.65 15.60 2.44
N PHE A 536 -13.69 14.94 2.94
CA PHE A 536 -13.64 13.53 3.36
C PHE A 536 -14.63 12.72 2.50
N PRO A 537 -14.18 12.17 1.36
CA PRO A 537 -15.03 11.31 0.54
C PRO A 537 -15.40 10.02 1.31
N ASP A 538 -16.65 9.56 1.21
CA ASP A 538 -17.06 8.27 1.79
C ASP A 538 -16.69 7.11 0.84
N GLY A 539 -15.75 6.28 1.27
CA GLY A 539 -15.26 5.09 0.56
C GLY A 539 -15.86 3.78 1.07
N ARG A 540 -16.84 3.83 1.98
CA ARG A 540 -17.49 2.62 2.49
C ARG A 540 -18.21 1.87 1.39
N CYS A 541 -18.20 0.55 1.57
CA CYS A 541 -18.98 -0.32 0.71
C CYS A 541 -20.49 -0.10 0.92
N GLN A 542 -21.24 -0.01 -0.18
CA GLN A 542 -22.71 0.02 -0.14
C GLN A 542 -23.35 -1.19 -0.84
N ASP A 543 -22.58 -1.96 -1.62
CA ASP A 543 -23.14 -2.96 -2.52
C ASP A 543 -22.17 -4.13 -2.86
N ASP A 544 -21.37 -4.02 -3.93
CA ASP A 544 -20.54 -5.10 -4.52
C ASP A 544 -19.18 -5.30 -3.82
N CYS A 545 -19.16 -5.27 -2.49
CA CYS A 545 -17.97 -5.40 -1.65
C CYS A 545 -18.36 -5.74 -0.20
N PHE A 546 -17.39 -5.87 0.70
CA PHE A 546 -17.59 -6.29 2.08
C PHE A 546 -17.43 -5.15 3.10
N SER A 547 -16.43 -4.29 2.92
CA SER A 547 -16.01 -3.31 3.93
C SER A 547 -15.55 -1.99 3.30
N GLY A 548 -14.77 -2.04 2.22
CA GLY A 548 -14.20 -0.85 1.58
C GLY A 548 -14.13 -0.94 0.06
N THR A 549 -14.12 0.21 -0.60
CA THR A 549 -14.07 0.30 -2.07
C THR A 549 -12.65 0.49 -2.61
N PHE A 550 -11.67 0.78 -1.73
CA PHE A 550 -10.33 1.28 -2.09
C PHE A 550 -10.37 2.57 -2.95
N PHE A 551 -11.54 3.23 -3.03
CA PHE A 551 -11.85 4.34 -3.93
C PHE A 551 -11.37 4.12 -5.38
N ALA A 552 -11.20 2.86 -5.80
CA ALA A 552 -10.62 2.51 -7.08
C ALA A 552 -11.70 2.34 -8.15
N ASN A 553 -11.29 2.40 -9.42
CA ASN A 553 -12.11 1.81 -10.49
C ASN A 553 -12.06 0.28 -10.35
N GLN A 554 -13.04 -0.26 -9.64
CA GLN A 554 -13.11 -1.67 -9.26
C GLN A 554 -13.35 -2.57 -10.46
N MET A 555 -12.78 -3.77 -10.42
CA MET A 555 -13.00 -4.82 -11.40
C MET A 555 -14.36 -5.51 -11.23
N GLY A 556 -14.93 -5.46 -10.02
CA GLY A 556 -16.24 -6.02 -9.68
C GLY A 556 -16.20 -7.47 -9.21
N ARG A 557 -17.25 -7.89 -8.49
CA ARG A 557 -17.44 -9.24 -7.94
C ARG A 557 -18.56 -9.99 -8.65
N ASP A 558 -19.82 -9.61 -8.42
CA ASP A 558 -20.98 -10.16 -9.12
C ASP A 558 -21.69 -9.09 -9.96
N LYS A 559 -21.36 -7.82 -9.72
CA LYS A 559 -21.91 -6.68 -10.45
C LYS A 559 -20.90 -6.13 -11.46
N PRO A 560 -21.36 -5.34 -12.45
CA PRO A 560 -20.46 -4.66 -13.36
C PRO A 560 -19.46 -3.75 -12.63
N PRO A 561 -18.27 -3.53 -13.21
CA PRO A 561 -17.25 -2.61 -12.68
C PRO A 561 -17.83 -1.28 -12.18
N ARG A 562 -17.43 -0.86 -10.98
CA ARG A 562 -17.82 0.43 -10.38
C ARG A 562 -16.65 1.41 -10.44
N ARG A 563 -16.91 2.62 -10.94
CA ARG A 563 -15.88 3.61 -11.26
C ARG A 563 -15.72 4.68 -10.17
N TYR A 564 -15.34 4.28 -8.95
CA TYR A 564 -15.25 5.19 -7.80
C TYR A 564 -14.16 6.26 -7.97
N GLU A 565 -13.01 5.86 -8.51
CA GLU A 565 -11.90 6.78 -8.81
C GLU A 565 -12.32 7.85 -9.81
N ASP A 566 -13.02 7.46 -10.89
CA ASP A 566 -13.49 8.42 -11.88
C ASP A 566 -14.55 9.37 -11.31
N SER A 567 -15.44 8.88 -10.45
CA SER A 567 -16.41 9.73 -9.76
C SER A 567 -15.72 10.76 -8.85
N PHE A 568 -14.65 10.37 -8.16
CA PHE A 568 -13.85 11.29 -7.36
C PHE A 568 -13.23 12.42 -8.22
N PHE A 569 -12.55 12.09 -9.33
CA PHE A 569 -11.86 13.09 -10.14
C PHE A 569 -12.75 13.90 -11.08
N GLN A 570 -13.72 13.25 -11.69
CA GLN A 570 -14.54 13.86 -12.75
C GLN A 570 -15.79 14.54 -12.19
N GLU A 571 -16.18 14.24 -10.95
CA GLU A 571 -17.41 14.76 -10.35
C GLU A 571 -17.16 15.45 -9.01
N LEU A 572 -16.60 14.76 -8.00
CA LEU A 572 -16.41 15.35 -6.67
C LEU A 572 -15.44 16.53 -6.69
N LEU A 573 -14.25 16.38 -7.26
CA LEU A 573 -13.25 17.44 -7.27
C LEU A 573 -13.77 18.72 -7.98
N PRO A 574 -14.33 18.65 -9.21
CA PRO A 574 -14.97 19.80 -9.84
C PRO A 574 -16.15 20.36 -9.05
N TYR A 575 -16.95 19.50 -8.39
CA TYR A 575 -18.04 19.95 -7.53
C TYR A 575 -17.51 20.82 -6.37
N ILE A 576 -16.40 20.43 -5.74
CA ILE A 576 -15.80 21.21 -4.66
C ILE A 576 -15.35 22.59 -5.15
N ASP A 577 -14.64 22.65 -6.28
CA ASP A 577 -14.17 23.91 -6.86
C ASP A 577 -15.31 24.84 -7.30
N ALA A 578 -16.43 24.28 -7.75
CA ALA A 578 -17.58 25.05 -8.22
C ALA A 578 -18.44 25.61 -7.07
N ASN A 579 -18.49 24.92 -5.93
CA ASN A 579 -19.40 25.25 -4.83
C ASN A 579 -18.70 25.88 -3.61
N PHE A 580 -17.37 25.78 -3.50
CA PHE A 580 -16.60 26.33 -2.39
C PHE A 580 -15.48 27.25 -2.86
N ARG A 581 -14.97 28.10 -1.96
CA ARG A 581 -13.93 29.09 -2.26
C ARG A 581 -12.55 28.43 -2.24
N THR A 582 -12.28 27.62 -3.25
CA THR A 582 -10.97 26.97 -3.42
C THR A 582 -9.96 27.93 -4.07
N ARG A 583 -8.69 27.76 -3.73
CA ARG A 583 -7.58 28.56 -4.26
C ARG A 583 -7.20 28.09 -5.67
N PRO A 584 -7.12 28.99 -6.67
CA PRO A 584 -6.73 28.60 -8.02
C PRO A 584 -5.23 28.30 -8.10
N PRO A 585 -4.79 27.51 -9.10
CA PRO A 585 -3.36 27.28 -9.35
C PRO A 585 -2.57 28.57 -9.56
N LEU A 586 -1.32 28.59 -9.09
CA LEU A 586 -0.39 29.72 -9.19
C LEU A 586 1.02 29.23 -9.52
N GLU A 587 1.73 29.98 -10.36
CA GLU A 587 3.17 29.78 -10.57
C GLU A 587 3.94 30.68 -9.60
N ILE A 588 4.84 30.08 -8.84
CA ILE A 588 5.66 30.77 -7.83
C ILE A 588 7.12 30.49 -8.15
N THR A 589 7.89 31.56 -8.31
CA THR A 589 9.34 31.49 -8.45
C THR A 589 9.96 31.40 -7.06
N LEU A 590 10.49 30.23 -6.73
CA LEU A 590 11.22 30.01 -5.49
C LEU A 590 12.65 30.57 -5.63
N PRO A 591 13.19 31.20 -4.56
CA PRO A 591 14.49 31.87 -4.58
C PRO A 591 15.68 30.94 -4.78
#